data_AF-A0A1D2JEZ1-F1
#
_entry.id   AF-A0A1D2JEZ1-F1
#
_cell.length_a   1.000
_cell.length_b   1.000
_cell.length_c   1.000
_cell.angle_alpha   90.00
_cell.angle_beta   90.00
_cell.angle_gamma   90.00
#
_symmetry.space_group_name_H-M   'P 1'
#
loop_
_entity.id
_entity.type
_entity.pdbx_description
1 polymer ?
#
loop_
_entity_poly.entity_id
_entity_poly.type
_entity_poly.pdbx_seq_one_letter_code
_entity_poly.pdbx_strand_id
1 'polypeptide(L)'
;MVSFAFNGFEADFSGVQKSRVEPPHTSKEQSKNAEDGDFGVTANVLMDGLANWLHGLRKLAHAMTRLCMLFERLQSSLKITYPKDQLSSIMRFSPLLLGALAALTPAAQAVGNAIVINKCTFPAFLNSVGSQIGPEKYLAPNGGRYSEPFRRDPQSGGIALKITRESGGLVKGAPQTIYAYNLNNNLIWYDLSNVFGNPFEPKALRLSPSDTRCPTIFWPNGVPPAGSQTRNCQPNSDVILTLCA
;
A
#
# COMPACT_ATOMS: atom_id res chain seq x y z
N MET A 1 -25.42 -15.51 -3.20
CA MET A 1 -24.96 -15.26 -1.82
C MET A 1 -23.87 -14.19 -1.91
N VAL A 2 -24.16 -13.01 -1.38
CA VAL A 2 -23.40 -11.77 -1.57
C VAL A 2 -22.19 -11.80 -0.65
N SER A 3 -20.98 -11.89 -1.23
CA SER A 3 -19.74 -11.64 -0.52
C SER A 3 -19.61 -10.13 -0.38
N PHE A 4 -19.59 -9.61 0.85
CA PHE A 4 -19.17 -8.24 1.10
C PHE A 4 -17.66 -8.17 0.87
N ALA A 5 -17.25 -8.16 -0.41
CA ALA A 5 -16.00 -7.57 -0.81
C ALA A 5 -16.07 -6.10 -0.37
N PHE A 6 -15.05 -5.65 0.36
CA PHE A 6 -14.92 -4.27 0.82
C PHE A 6 -15.43 -3.30 -0.24
N ASN A 7 -16.40 -2.47 0.12
CA ASN A 7 -16.98 -1.42 -0.71
C ASN A 7 -15.87 -0.76 -1.56
N GLY A 8 -15.81 -1.09 -2.85
CA GLY A 8 -14.94 -0.45 -3.83
C GLY A 8 -13.77 -1.26 -4.41
N PHE A 9 -13.54 -2.53 -4.04
CA PHE A 9 -12.48 -3.34 -4.68
C PHE A 9 -13.01 -4.23 -5.81
N GLU A 10 -13.60 -3.59 -6.81
CA GLU A 10 -13.85 -4.18 -8.13
C GLU A 10 -13.07 -3.30 -9.13
N ALA A 11 -11.79 -3.62 -9.30
CA ALA A 11 -11.08 -3.16 -10.48
C ALA A 11 -11.73 -3.88 -11.66
N ASP A 12 -12.63 -3.16 -12.33
CA ASP A 12 -13.26 -3.55 -13.58
C ASP A 12 -12.19 -4.01 -14.58
N PHE A 13 -12.17 -5.31 -14.84
CA PHE A 13 -11.46 -5.93 -15.96
C PHE A 13 -12.49 -6.49 -16.97
N SER A 14 -13.60 -5.78 -17.23
CA SER A 14 -14.50 -6.08 -18.37
C SER A 14 -14.01 -5.50 -19.71
N GLY A 15 -12.71 -5.21 -19.83
CA GLY A 15 -12.09 -4.72 -21.06
C GLY A 15 -11.54 -5.79 -22.00
N VAL A 16 -11.72 -7.09 -21.72
CA VAL A 16 -11.34 -8.16 -22.65
C VAL A 16 -12.61 -8.80 -23.19
N GLN A 17 -13.09 -8.25 -24.30
CA GLN A 17 -14.16 -8.85 -25.10
C GLN A 17 -13.80 -10.32 -25.37
N LYS A 18 -14.62 -11.19 -24.80
CA LYS A 18 -14.66 -12.62 -25.05
C LYS A 18 -15.01 -12.84 -26.52
N SER A 19 -14.01 -12.91 -27.39
CA SER A 19 -14.16 -13.41 -28.75
C SER A 19 -14.58 -14.88 -28.65
N ARG A 20 -15.89 -15.09 -28.77
CA ARG A 20 -16.54 -16.39 -28.89
C ARG A 20 -15.99 -17.08 -30.14
N VAL A 21 -15.32 -18.22 -29.94
CA VAL A 21 -14.99 -19.16 -31.02
C VAL A 21 -16.29 -19.87 -31.41
N GLU A 22 -16.75 -19.65 -32.63
CA GLU A 22 -17.83 -20.40 -33.28
C GLU A 22 -17.24 -21.04 -34.56
N PRO A 23 -17.55 -22.32 -34.86
CA PRO A 23 -16.88 -23.07 -35.93
C PRO A 23 -17.40 -22.71 -37.34
N PRO A 24 -16.69 -23.12 -38.42
CA PRO A 24 -16.72 -22.42 -39.70
C PRO A 24 -17.74 -23.01 -40.67
N HIS A 25 -18.54 -22.16 -41.33
CA HIS A 25 -19.07 -22.46 -42.66
C HIS A 25 -19.26 -21.17 -43.51
N THR A 26 -18.39 -21.04 -44.51
CA THR A 26 -18.61 -20.51 -45.88
C THR A 26 -19.54 -19.32 -46.12
N SER A 27 -18.99 -18.18 -46.57
CA SER A 27 -19.00 -17.76 -47.99
C SER A 27 -18.61 -16.28 -48.22
N LYS A 28 -17.78 -16.08 -49.27
CA LYS A 28 -17.67 -14.94 -50.20
C LYS A 28 -17.31 -13.52 -49.72
N GLU A 29 -16.09 -13.13 -50.11
CA GLU A 29 -15.80 -12.00 -51.03
C GLU A 29 -16.25 -10.58 -50.63
N GLN A 30 -15.29 -9.73 -50.24
CA GLN A 30 -14.93 -8.51 -50.99
C GLN A 30 -13.82 -7.71 -50.29
N SER A 31 -12.77 -7.40 -51.05
CA SER A 31 -11.71 -6.45 -50.71
C SER A 31 -12.23 -5.02 -50.91
N LYS A 32 -11.86 -4.06 -50.05
CA LYS A 32 -11.31 -2.76 -50.49
C LYS A 32 -10.92 -1.82 -49.33
N ASN A 33 -9.78 -1.17 -49.57
CA ASN A 33 -9.36 0.18 -49.18
C ASN A 33 -8.74 0.40 -47.79
N ALA A 34 -7.42 0.58 -47.83
CA ALA A 34 -6.67 1.49 -46.97
C ALA A 34 -6.99 2.95 -47.33
N GLU A 35 -6.99 3.84 -46.33
CA GLU A 35 -6.27 5.13 -46.31
C GLU A 35 -6.58 5.93 -45.02
N ASP A 36 -5.48 6.44 -44.44
CA ASP A 36 -5.28 7.72 -43.74
C ASP A 36 -6.02 8.10 -42.44
N GLY A 37 -5.24 8.46 -41.40
CA GLY A 37 -5.75 9.16 -40.22
C GLY A 37 -4.79 9.33 -39.03
N ASP A 38 -4.01 10.41 -39.07
CA ASP A 38 -3.72 11.31 -37.94
C ASP A 38 -2.67 10.92 -36.86
N PHE A 39 -1.41 11.32 -37.13
CA PHE A 39 -0.31 11.43 -36.17
C PHE A 39 -0.37 12.81 -35.47
N GLY A 40 -1.36 13.03 -34.61
CA GLY A 40 -1.65 14.37 -34.04
C GLY A 40 -1.80 14.48 -32.52
N VAL A 41 -1.73 13.37 -31.75
CA VAL A 41 -2.20 13.36 -30.35
C VAL A 41 -1.09 13.25 -29.29
N THR A 42 0.15 12.97 -29.66
CA THR A 42 1.20 12.62 -28.68
C THR A 42 1.98 13.80 -28.09
N ALA A 43 1.92 14.99 -28.68
CA ALA A 43 2.69 16.14 -28.20
C ALA A 43 1.99 16.95 -27.08
N ASN A 44 0.67 17.12 -27.15
CA ASN A 44 -0.05 17.99 -26.19
C ASN A 44 -0.14 17.38 -24.78
N VAL A 45 -0.34 16.06 -24.67
CA VAL A 45 -0.44 15.38 -23.37
C VAL A 45 0.88 15.39 -22.60
N LEU A 46 2.01 15.36 -23.32
CA LEU A 46 3.35 15.38 -22.72
C LEU A 46 3.69 16.78 -22.17
N MET A 47 3.26 17.84 -22.86
CA MET A 47 3.51 19.22 -22.46
C MET A 47 2.64 19.66 -21.27
N ASP A 48 1.38 19.21 -21.20
CA ASP A 48 0.48 19.48 -20.06
C ASP A 48 0.92 18.77 -18.77
N GLY A 49 1.50 17.57 -18.89
CA GLY A 49 2.09 16.85 -17.76
C GLY A 49 3.31 17.56 -17.16
N LEU A 50 4.15 18.15 -18.01
CA LEU A 50 5.32 18.93 -17.60
C LEU A 50 4.92 20.25 -16.91
N ALA A 51 3.88 20.93 -17.40
CA ALA A 51 3.35 22.15 -16.80
C ALA A 51 2.77 21.90 -15.39
N ASN A 52 2.02 20.80 -15.20
CA ASN A 52 1.48 20.43 -13.89
C ASN A 52 2.57 20.00 -12.89
N TRP A 53 3.62 19.31 -13.36
CA TRP A 53 4.77 18.95 -12.53
C TRP A 53 5.57 20.18 -12.08
N LEU A 54 5.83 21.13 -12.99
CA LEU A 54 6.48 22.41 -12.69
C LEU A 54 5.65 23.28 -11.73
N HIS A 55 4.32 23.28 -11.85
CA HIS A 55 3.45 23.95 -10.88
C HIS A 55 3.49 23.31 -9.49
N GLY A 56 3.59 21.98 -9.40
CA GLY A 56 3.82 21.26 -8.15
C GLY A 56 5.13 21.65 -7.48
N LEU A 57 6.23 21.72 -8.24
CA LEU A 57 7.53 22.16 -7.74
C LEU A 57 7.54 23.62 -7.27
N ARG A 58 6.84 24.52 -7.98
CA ARG A 58 6.71 25.92 -7.53
C ARG A 58 5.93 26.05 -6.22
N LYS A 59 4.90 25.23 -6.01
CA LYS A 59 4.15 25.18 -4.74
C LYS A 59 5.01 24.63 -3.60
N LEU A 60 5.81 23.59 -3.86
CA LEU A 60 6.78 23.05 -2.91
C LEU A 60 7.88 24.07 -2.56
N ALA A 61 8.42 24.79 -3.55
CA ALA A 61 9.41 25.84 -3.32
C ALA A 61 8.83 26.98 -2.48
N HIS A 62 7.60 27.44 -2.75
CA HIS A 62 6.95 28.46 -1.93
C HIS A 62 6.65 27.99 -0.50
N ALA A 63 6.27 26.72 -0.33
CA ALA A 63 6.07 26.14 0.99
C ALA A 63 7.40 26.07 1.76
N MET A 64 8.49 25.68 1.09
CA MET A 64 9.83 25.63 1.67
C MET A 64 10.36 27.03 2.03
N THR A 65 10.16 28.04 1.19
CA THR A 65 10.55 29.43 1.50
C THR A 65 9.75 29.99 2.68
N ARG A 66 8.45 29.68 2.79
CA ARG A 66 7.63 30.06 3.95
C ARG A 66 8.07 29.34 5.22
N LEU A 67 8.45 28.07 5.14
CA LEU A 67 8.99 27.32 6.27
C LEU A 67 10.35 27.89 6.72
N CYS A 68 11.22 28.26 5.77
CA CYS A 68 12.53 28.84 6.05
C CYS A 68 12.40 30.22 6.73
N MET A 69 11.49 31.08 6.23
CA MET A 69 11.22 32.38 6.88
C MET A 69 10.56 32.24 8.26
N LEU A 70 9.73 31.22 8.48
CA LEU A 70 9.19 30.90 9.81
C LEU A 70 10.29 30.41 10.75
N PHE A 71 11.24 29.61 10.25
CA PHE A 71 12.39 29.13 11.01
C PHE A 71 13.35 30.28 11.37
N GLU A 72 13.65 31.20 10.46
CA GLU A 72 14.47 32.39 10.74
C GLU A 72 13.78 33.39 11.68
N ARG A 73 12.45 33.55 11.60
CA ARG A 73 11.67 34.33 12.58
C ARG A 73 11.67 33.69 13.97
N LEU A 74 11.64 32.36 14.04
CA LEU A 74 11.77 31.62 15.28
C LEU A 74 13.17 31.79 15.88
N GLN A 75 14.23 31.70 15.06
CA GLN A 75 15.61 31.92 15.53
C GLN A 75 15.89 33.36 15.94
N SER A 76 15.31 34.35 15.25
CA SER A 76 15.46 35.78 15.60
C SER A 76 14.77 36.14 16.92
N SER A 77 13.71 35.42 17.30
CA SER A 77 13.00 35.60 18.57
C SER A 77 13.71 34.96 19.77
N LEU A 78 14.79 34.18 19.52
CA LEU A 78 15.53 33.42 20.53
C LEU A 78 16.89 34.02 20.91
N LYS A 79 17.20 35.26 20.50
CA LYS A 79 18.35 36.01 21.06
C LYS A 79 18.07 36.45 22.50
N ILE A 80 18.04 35.49 23.41
CA ILE A 80 18.21 35.74 24.85
C ILE A 80 19.72 35.85 25.08
N THR A 81 20.21 37.09 25.10
CA THR A 81 21.51 37.45 25.67
C THR A 81 21.53 36.98 27.13
N TYR A 82 22.38 36.02 27.45
CA TYR A 82 22.69 35.68 28.85
C TYR A 82 23.79 36.64 29.36
N PRO A 83 23.51 37.54 30.31
CA PRO A 83 24.57 38.25 31.01
C PRO A 83 25.17 37.31 32.07
N LYS A 84 26.48 37.09 31.99
CA LYS A 84 27.29 36.66 33.14
C LYS A 84 27.71 37.92 33.88
N ASP A 85 27.76 37.80 35.20
CA ASP A 85 28.21 38.77 36.19
C ASP A 85 27.13 39.76 36.67
N GLN A 86 26.62 39.52 37.88
CA GLN A 86 26.95 40.35 39.05
C GLN A 86 26.19 39.80 40.28
N LEU A 87 26.97 39.27 41.23
CA LEU A 87 26.55 39.11 42.62
C LEU A 87 26.33 40.51 43.21
N SER A 88 25.15 40.77 43.76
CA SER A 88 24.97 41.27 45.13
C SER A 88 23.56 41.81 45.34
N SER A 89 23.11 41.66 46.58
CA SER A 89 21.96 42.30 47.19
C SER A 89 20.66 41.48 47.28
N ILE A 90 20.29 41.29 48.54
CA ILE A 90 19.19 40.55 49.11
C ILE A 90 17.89 41.33 48.89
N MET A 91 16.87 40.72 48.28
CA MET A 91 15.49 41.01 48.65
C MET A 91 14.57 39.83 48.34
N ARG A 92 13.88 39.38 49.38
CA ARG A 92 12.89 38.32 49.41
C ARG A 92 11.69 38.70 48.55
N PHE A 93 11.34 37.90 47.53
CA PHE A 93 10.03 37.92 46.86
C PHE A 93 9.63 36.52 46.37
N SER A 94 8.32 36.27 46.46
CA SER A 94 7.58 35.00 46.51
C SER A 94 7.80 33.96 45.38
N PRO A 95 7.56 32.66 45.64
CA PRO A 95 7.69 31.61 44.64
C PRO A 95 6.34 31.37 43.93
N LEU A 96 6.22 31.67 42.64
CA LEU A 96 5.18 31.10 41.80
C LEU A 96 5.47 31.35 40.31
N LEU A 97 5.14 30.35 39.50
CA LEU A 97 5.27 30.23 38.03
C LEU A 97 6.62 29.74 37.47
N LEU A 98 6.89 28.45 37.70
CA LEU A 98 7.55 27.61 36.69
C LEU A 98 6.49 27.22 35.64
N GLY A 99 6.41 27.97 34.54
CA GLY A 99 5.57 27.64 33.39
C GLY A 99 6.21 26.53 32.56
N ALA A 100 5.63 25.34 32.59
CA ALA A 100 6.07 24.21 31.79
C ALA A 100 5.77 24.43 30.29
N LEU A 101 6.80 24.67 29.47
CA LEU A 101 6.72 24.47 28.02
C LEU A 101 6.83 22.97 27.74
N ALA A 102 5.69 22.26 27.76
CA ALA A 102 5.63 20.91 27.19
C ALA A 102 5.74 21.02 25.66
N ALA A 103 6.87 20.61 25.11
CA ALA A 103 7.06 20.51 23.67
C ALA A 103 6.06 19.48 23.09
N LEU A 104 5.15 19.92 22.21
CA LEU A 104 4.35 19.01 21.40
C LEU A 104 5.23 18.41 20.30
N THR A 105 6.00 17.37 20.64
CA THR A 105 6.58 16.50 19.62
C THR A 105 5.47 15.62 19.06
N PRO A 106 5.22 15.60 17.73
CA PRO A 106 4.32 14.63 17.13
C PRO A 106 4.78 13.21 17.50
N ALA A 107 3.93 12.44 18.16
CA ALA A 107 4.21 11.03 18.40
C ALA A 107 4.19 10.30 17.05
N ALA A 108 5.37 9.93 16.55
CA ALA A 108 5.47 9.01 15.42
C ALA A 108 4.85 7.68 15.86
N GLN A 109 3.66 7.37 15.35
CA GLN A 109 3.03 6.08 15.60
C GLN A 109 3.84 5.03 14.84
N ALA A 110 4.43 4.08 15.55
CA ALA A 110 5.09 2.94 14.93
C ALA A 110 4.02 2.10 14.22
N VAL A 111 4.06 2.07 12.89
CA VAL A 111 3.18 1.23 12.06
C VAL A 111 3.94 -0.06 11.75
N GLY A 112 3.28 -1.20 11.92
CA GLY A 112 3.80 -2.52 11.61
C GLY A 112 3.86 -2.80 10.11
N ASN A 113 4.18 -4.04 9.76
CA ASN A 113 4.42 -4.47 8.39
C ASN A 113 3.47 -5.58 7.94
N ALA A 114 3.12 -5.55 6.65
CA ALA A 114 2.59 -6.69 5.92
C ALA A 114 3.77 -7.54 5.45
N ILE A 115 3.82 -8.80 5.90
CA ILE A 115 4.94 -9.71 5.62
C ILE A 115 4.42 -10.96 4.93
N VAL A 116 5.16 -11.44 3.92
CA VAL A 116 4.93 -12.75 3.30
C VAL A 116 6.21 -13.58 3.40
N ILE A 117 6.09 -14.80 3.92
CA ILE A 117 7.18 -15.76 4.04
C ILE A 117 6.82 -17.01 3.21
N ASN A 118 7.69 -17.35 2.26
CA ASN A 118 7.55 -18.54 1.45
C ASN A 118 8.31 -19.71 2.08
N LYS A 119 7.61 -20.61 2.79
CA LYS A 119 8.18 -21.88 3.28
C LYS A 119 7.98 -23.03 2.30
N CYS A 120 7.41 -22.79 1.13
CA CYS A 120 7.23 -23.81 0.11
C CYS A 120 8.56 -24.23 -0.50
N THR A 121 8.63 -25.45 -1.03
CA THR A 121 9.79 -25.97 -1.78
C THR A 121 9.89 -25.41 -3.21
N PHE A 122 8.97 -24.53 -3.60
CA PHE A 122 8.89 -23.89 -4.90
C PHE A 122 8.82 -22.36 -4.74
N PRO A 123 9.21 -21.58 -5.77
CA PRO A 123 9.17 -20.13 -5.68
C PRO A 123 7.74 -19.59 -5.74
N ALA A 124 7.58 -18.36 -5.26
CA ALA A 124 6.34 -17.60 -5.43
C ALA A 124 6.66 -16.20 -5.98
N PHE A 125 5.67 -15.56 -6.59
CA PHE A 125 5.79 -14.24 -7.18
C PHE A 125 4.73 -13.35 -6.56
N LEU A 126 5.10 -12.14 -6.16
CA LEU A 126 4.25 -11.23 -5.41
C LEU A 126 4.20 -9.86 -6.06
N ASN A 127 3.01 -9.28 -6.17
CA ASN A 127 2.81 -7.86 -6.48
C ASN A 127 2.05 -7.18 -5.33
N SER A 128 2.55 -6.03 -4.89
CA SER A 128 1.81 -5.13 -3.99
C SER A 128 0.93 -4.22 -4.84
N VAL A 129 -0.40 -4.33 -4.69
CA VAL A 129 -1.38 -3.68 -5.56
C VAL A 129 -2.28 -2.76 -4.75
N GLY A 130 -2.22 -1.46 -5.06
CA GLY A 130 -3.20 -0.45 -4.60
C GLY A 130 -3.97 0.08 -5.81
N SER A 131 -4.00 1.40 -5.97
CA SER A 131 -4.40 2.06 -7.22
C SER A 131 -3.51 1.71 -8.42
N GLN A 132 -2.27 1.34 -8.16
CA GLN A 132 -1.29 0.89 -9.15
C GLN A 132 -0.74 -0.48 -8.79
N ILE A 133 -0.32 -1.22 -9.81
CA ILE A 133 0.38 -2.51 -9.64
C ILE A 133 1.86 -2.20 -9.42
N GLY A 134 2.36 -2.57 -8.23
CA GLY A 134 3.79 -2.51 -7.92
C GLY A 134 4.61 -3.56 -8.67
N PRO A 135 5.94 -3.42 -8.68
CA PRO A 135 6.83 -4.37 -9.37
C PRO A 135 6.70 -5.78 -8.77
N GLU A 136 6.82 -6.79 -9.64
CA GLU A 136 6.83 -8.19 -9.21
C GLU A 136 8.06 -8.47 -8.32
N LYS A 137 7.83 -9.22 -7.26
CA LYS A 137 8.84 -9.65 -6.29
C LYS A 137 8.95 -11.15 -6.33
N TYR A 138 10.16 -11.64 -6.55
CA TYR A 138 10.49 -13.06 -6.46
C TYR A 138 10.68 -13.46 -4.99
N LEU A 139 9.97 -14.50 -4.57
CA LEU A 139 10.12 -15.14 -3.27
C LEU A 139 10.79 -16.50 -3.45
N ALA A 140 12.07 -16.58 -3.07
CA ALA A 140 12.83 -17.82 -3.11
C ALA A 140 12.13 -18.96 -2.35
N PRO A 141 12.26 -20.22 -2.80
CA PRO A 141 11.85 -21.39 -2.04
C PRO A 141 12.50 -21.43 -0.65
N ASN A 142 11.87 -22.13 0.30
CA ASN A 142 12.45 -22.48 1.60
C ASN A 142 12.92 -21.28 2.46
N GLY A 143 12.21 -20.15 2.40
CA GLY A 143 12.46 -19.02 3.29
C GLY A 143 12.45 -17.64 2.64
N GLY A 144 12.14 -17.52 1.35
CA GLY A 144 12.01 -16.23 0.68
C GLY A 144 11.00 -15.32 1.39
N ARG A 145 11.31 -14.03 1.49
CA ARG A 145 10.52 -13.08 2.28
C ARG A 145 10.25 -11.78 1.52
N TYR A 146 9.05 -11.25 1.70
CA TYR A 146 8.66 -9.88 1.36
C TYR A 146 8.16 -9.17 2.61
N SER A 147 8.38 -7.85 2.69
CA SER A 147 7.89 -7.00 3.76
C SER A 147 7.64 -5.60 3.24
N GLU A 148 6.52 -5.00 3.61
CA GLU A 148 6.26 -3.57 3.43
C GLU A 148 5.56 -3.00 4.67
N PRO A 149 5.83 -1.74 5.06
CA PRO A 149 5.07 -1.10 6.12
C PRO A 149 3.60 -0.96 5.71
N PHE A 150 2.68 -1.07 6.66
CA PHE A 150 1.28 -0.82 6.34
C PHE A 150 1.09 0.62 5.87
N ARG A 151 0.37 0.75 4.77
CA ARG A 151 -0.01 2.02 4.16
C ARG A 151 -1.47 1.97 3.71
N ARG A 152 -2.06 3.14 3.54
CA ARG A 152 -3.38 3.28 2.93
C ARG A 152 -3.20 3.84 1.53
N ASP A 153 -3.74 3.15 0.53
CA ASP A 153 -3.90 3.76 -0.79
C ASP A 153 -5.14 4.68 -0.74
N PRO A 154 -5.03 5.96 -1.12
CA PRO A 154 -6.14 6.89 -1.00
C PRO A 154 -7.29 6.61 -1.98
N GLN A 155 -7.04 5.93 -3.11
CA GLN A 155 -8.04 5.66 -4.13
C GLN A 155 -8.70 4.28 -3.92
N SER A 156 -7.91 3.21 -3.77
CA SER A 156 -8.44 1.86 -3.52
C SER A 156 -8.80 1.62 -2.05
N GLY A 157 -8.38 2.49 -1.14
CA GLY A 157 -8.65 2.41 0.29
C GLY A 157 -7.74 1.44 1.05
N GLY A 158 -7.11 0.47 0.38
CA GLY A 158 -6.23 -0.55 0.97
C GLY A 158 -5.28 -1.15 -0.06
N ILE A 159 -4.46 -2.12 0.37
CA ILE A 159 -3.45 -2.78 -0.45
C ILE A 159 -3.73 -4.28 -0.50
N ALA A 160 -3.54 -4.88 -1.68
CA ALA A 160 -3.61 -6.30 -1.91
C ALA A 160 -2.22 -6.83 -2.31
N LEU A 161 -1.62 -7.65 -1.47
CA LEU A 161 -0.47 -8.47 -1.83
C LEU A 161 -0.99 -9.68 -2.58
N LYS A 162 -0.81 -9.71 -3.90
CA LYS A 162 -1.26 -10.79 -4.77
C LYS A 162 -0.11 -11.74 -5.04
N ILE A 163 -0.29 -13.02 -4.72
CA ILE A 163 0.75 -14.04 -4.80
C ILE A 163 0.36 -15.14 -5.79
N THR A 164 1.26 -15.44 -6.73
CA THR A 164 1.14 -16.49 -7.74
C THR A 164 2.31 -17.47 -7.67
N ARG A 165 2.17 -18.61 -8.35
CA ARG A 165 3.25 -19.61 -8.50
C ARG A 165 4.07 -19.46 -9.77
N GLU A 166 3.66 -18.55 -10.64
CA GLU A 166 4.26 -18.30 -11.95
C GLU A 166 4.64 -16.83 -12.07
N SER A 167 5.79 -16.58 -12.71
CA SER A 167 6.24 -15.21 -13.02
C SER A 167 5.33 -14.54 -14.04
N GLY A 168 4.98 -13.28 -13.77
CA GLY A 168 3.95 -12.54 -14.48
C GLY A 168 2.55 -13.11 -14.24
N GLY A 169 2.36 -13.95 -13.22
CA GLY A 169 1.09 -14.65 -12.99
C GLY A 169 -0.09 -13.71 -12.80
N LEU A 170 0.14 -12.54 -12.18
CA LEU A 170 -0.90 -11.52 -12.01
C LEU A 170 -1.47 -11.05 -13.37
N VAL A 171 -0.62 -10.73 -14.34
CA VAL A 171 -1.05 -10.21 -15.65
C VAL A 171 -1.52 -11.31 -16.60
N LYS A 172 -1.08 -12.55 -16.38
CA LYS A 172 -1.50 -13.73 -17.16
C LYS A 172 -2.80 -14.37 -16.67
N GLY A 173 -3.37 -13.89 -15.55
CA GLY A 173 -4.58 -14.47 -14.96
C GLY A 173 -4.35 -15.82 -14.28
N ALA A 174 -3.13 -16.08 -13.79
CA ALA A 174 -2.84 -17.29 -13.02
C ALA A 174 -3.65 -17.33 -11.71
N PRO A 175 -3.86 -18.50 -11.10
CA PRO A 175 -4.44 -18.63 -9.76
C PRO A 175 -3.67 -17.79 -8.72
N GLN A 176 -4.39 -17.06 -7.86
CA GLN A 176 -3.80 -16.10 -6.94
C GLN A 176 -4.33 -16.30 -5.52
N THR A 177 -3.43 -16.28 -4.55
CA THR A 177 -3.78 -15.99 -3.15
C THR A 177 -3.55 -14.52 -2.90
N ILE A 178 -4.53 -13.85 -2.31
CA ILE A 178 -4.51 -12.43 -2.03
C ILE A 178 -4.49 -12.26 -0.52
N TYR A 179 -3.44 -11.61 -0.02
CA TYR A 179 -3.40 -11.04 1.32
C TYR A 179 -3.69 -9.55 1.21
N ALA A 180 -4.92 -9.16 1.54
CA ALA A 180 -5.33 -7.77 1.56
C ALA A 180 -5.25 -7.18 2.96
N TYR A 181 -4.91 -5.89 3.02
CA TYR A 181 -4.89 -5.13 4.26
C TYR A 181 -5.33 -3.68 4.06
N ASN A 182 -5.85 -3.08 5.14
CA ASN A 182 -6.36 -1.72 5.14
C ASN A 182 -6.03 -1.04 6.47
N LEU A 183 -5.16 -0.03 6.43
CA LEU A 183 -4.87 0.82 7.59
C LEU A 183 -5.90 1.96 7.64
N ASN A 184 -6.87 1.87 8.55
CA ASN A 184 -7.93 2.85 8.69
C ASN A 184 -8.36 3.01 10.15
N ASN A 185 -8.63 4.25 10.57
CA ASN A 185 -9.03 4.59 11.94
C ASN A 185 -8.14 3.95 13.02
N ASN A 186 -6.81 3.99 12.80
CA ASN A 186 -5.82 3.42 13.70
C ASN A 186 -5.98 1.91 13.97
N LEU A 187 -6.54 1.17 13.01
CA LEU A 187 -6.60 -0.29 13.01
C LEU A 187 -6.04 -0.81 11.69
N ILE A 188 -5.37 -1.95 11.74
CA ILE A 188 -5.04 -2.71 10.55
C ILE A 188 -6.09 -3.80 10.36
N TRP A 189 -6.86 -3.71 9.28
CA TRP A 189 -7.75 -4.77 8.84
C TRP A 189 -7.02 -5.66 7.85
N TYR A 190 -7.27 -6.96 7.90
CA TYR A 190 -6.64 -7.92 7.00
C TYR A 190 -7.54 -9.11 6.70
N ASP A 191 -7.35 -9.67 5.51
CA ASP A 191 -8.05 -10.86 5.04
C ASP A 191 -7.16 -11.72 4.12
N LEU A 192 -7.65 -12.93 3.86
CA LEU A 192 -7.14 -13.80 2.81
C LEU A 192 -8.27 -14.15 1.86
N SER A 193 -7.97 -14.17 0.56
CA SER A 193 -8.87 -14.66 -0.48
C SER A 193 -8.09 -15.40 -1.57
N ASN A 194 -8.77 -16.26 -2.32
CA ASN A 194 -8.23 -16.90 -3.52
C ASN A 194 -9.08 -16.47 -4.73
N VAL A 195 -8.43 -16.18 -5.85
CA VAL A 195 -9.09 -15.88 -7.14
C VAL A 195 -8.45 -16.71 -8.24
N PHE A 196 -9.24 -17.06 -9.26
CA PHE A 196 -8.80 -17.89 -10.40
C PHE A 196 -8.27 -19.29 -10.01
N GLY A 197 -8.53 -19.77 -8.78
CA GLY A 197 -8.14 -21.09 -8.28
C GLY A 197 -7.42 -21.02 -6.92
N ASN A 198 -6.91 -22.16 -6.45
CA ASN A 198 -6.18 -22.29 -5.19
C ASN A 198 -4.71 -22.62 -5.44
N PRO A 199 -3.82 -21.63 -5.64
CA PRO A 199 -2.45 -21.90 -6.08
C PRO A 199 -1.63 -22.76 -5.10
N PHE A 200 -1.90 -22.63 -3.80
CA PHE A 200 -1.14 -23.30 -2.75
C PHE A 200 -1.78 -24.59 -2.24
N GLU A 201 -2.93 -25.02 -2.75
CA GLU A 201 -3.52 -26.31 -2.36
C GLU A 201 -2.58 -27.49 -2.71
N PRO A 202 -2.41 -28.50 -1.83
CA PRO A 202 -3.04 -28.72 -0.51
C PRO A 202 -2.22 -28.17 0.68
N LYS A 203 -1.29 -27.24 0.45
CA LYS A 203 -0.39 -26.72 1.48
C LYS A 203 -1.07 -25.66 2.33
N ALA A 204 -0.83 -25.71 3.63
CA ALA A 204 -1.45 -24.79 4.58
C ALA A 204 -1.01 -23.32 4.35
N LEU A 205 -1.93 -22.40 4.59
CA LEU A 205 -1.66 -20.96 4.64
C LEU A 205 -2.03 -20.41 6.01
N ARG A 206 -1.15 -19.59 6.61
CA ARG A 206 -1.38 -18.99 7.92
C ARG A 206 -1.09 -17.49 7.87
N LEU A 207 -2.09 -16.65 8.12
CA LEU A 207 -1.95 -15.21 8.28
C LEU A 207 -2.09 -14.86 9.77
N SER A 208 -0.98 -14.55 10.41
CA SER A 208 -0.90 -14.39 11.87
C SER A 208 -0.25 -13.05 12.24
N PRO A 209 -0.90 -12.24 13.07
CA PRO A 209 -0.27 -11.06 13.65
C PRO A 209 0.87 -11.42 14.62
N SER A 210 1.87 -10.55 14.74
CA SER A 210 2.91 -10.67 15.76
C SER A 210 2.38 -10.50 17.18
N ASP A 211 1.34 -9.67 17.37
CA ASP A 211 0.60 -9.61 18.63
C ASP A 211 -0.36 -10.80 18.73
N THR A 212 -0.04 -11.74 19.62
CA THR A 212 -0.80 -12.99 19.79
C THR A 212 -2.21 -12.81 20.33
N ARG A 213 -2.57 -11.61 20.79
CA ARG A 213 -3.95 -11.28 21.17
C ARG A 213 -4.85 -11.03 19.97
N CYS A 214 -4.27 -10.78 18.80
CA CYS A 214 -5.01 -10.56 17.57
C CYS A 214 -5.34 -11.88 16.84
N PRO A 215 -6.51 -11.97 16.20
CA PRO A 215 -6.99 -13.22 15.62
C PRO A 215 -6.18 -13.66 14.39
N THR A 216 -5.93 -14.97 14.27
CA THR A 216 -5.23 -15.56 13.11
C THR A 216 -6.23 -16.07 12.07
N ILE A 217 -5.89 -15.97 10.78
CA ILE A 217 -6.59 -16.69 9.70
C ILE A 217 -5.73 -17.89 9.30
N PHE A 218 -6.33 -19.09 9.29
CA PHE A 218 -5.62 -20.33 8.98
C PHE A 218 -6.43 -21.19 8.02
N TRP A 219 -5.81 -21.53 6.89
CA TRP A 219 -6.38 -22.42 5.87
C TRP A 219 -5.52 -23.68 5.81
N PRO A 220 -5.94 -24.79 6.47
CA PRO A 220 -5.09 -25.97 6.63
C PRO A 220 -4.70 -26.62 5.29
N ASN A 221 -5.53 -26.46 4.26
CA ASN A 221 -5.31 -27.05 2.93
C ASN A 221 -5.05 -25.99 1.85
N GLY A 222 -4.80 -24.73 2.22
CA GLY A 222 -4.60 -23.65 1.25
C GLY A 222 -5.87 -23.19 0.51
N VAL A 223 -7.03 -23.63 1.01
CA VAL A 223 -8.37 -23.32 0.47
C VAL A 223 -9.14 -22.48 1.49
N PRO A 224 -9.81 -21.39 1.07
CA PRO A 224 -10.64 -20.58 1.96
C PRO A 224 -11.82 -21.39 2.53
N PRO A 225 -12.18 -21.18 3.82
CA PRO A 225 -13.45 -21.66 4.36
C PRO A 225 -14.62 -20.85 3.77
N ALA A 226 -15.84 -21.28 4.04
CA ALA A 226 -17.03 -20.52 3.68
C ALA A 226 -17.10 -19.17 4.42
N GLY A 227 -17.56 -18.13 3.73
CA GLY A 227 -17.77 -16.79 4.29
C GLY A 227 -16.50 -15.94 4.42
N SER A 228 -16.68 -14.65 4.70
CA SER A 228 -15.56 -13.72 4.92
C SER A 228 -14.87 -14.00 6.25
N GLN A 229 -13.53 -13.97 6.23
CA GLN A 229 -12.68 -14.17 7.41
C GLN A 229 -11.92 -12.90 7.80
N THR A 230 -12.39 -11.72 7.38
CA THR A 230 -11.76 -10.44 7.73
C THR A 230 -11.53 -10.31 9.24
N ARG A 231 -10.32 -9.89 9.59
CA ARG A 231 -9.86 -9.66 10.96
C ARG A 231 -9.25 -8.27 11.09
N ASN A 232 -8.97 -7.85 12.32
CA ASN A 232 -8.23 -6.62 12.58
C ASN A 232 -7.28 -6.77 13.76
N CYS A 233 -6.33 -5.84 13.85
CA CYS A 233 -5.37 -5.72 14.95
C CYS A 233 -4.97 -4.26 15.15
N GLN A 234 -4.20 -4.01 16.21
CA GLN A 234 -3.52 -2.73 16.42
C GLN A 234 -2.49 -2.50 15.29
N PRO A 235 -2.28 -1.24 14.87
CA PRO A 235 -1.54 -0.93 13.65
C PRO A 235 -0.03 -1.11 13.79
N ASN A 236 0.48 -1.24 15.02
CA ASN A 236 1.88 -1.50 15.33
C ASN A 236 2.25 -3.00 15.32
N SER A 237 1.27 -3.89 15.18
CA SER A 237 1.53 -5.33 15.05
C SER A 237 1.81 -5.66 13.60
N ASP A 238 2.93 -6.33 13.33
CA ASP A 238 3.13 -6.98 12.04
C ASP A 238 2.04 -8.02 11.78
N VAL A 239 1.72 -8.28 10.52
CA VAL A 239 0.82 -9.36 10.10
C VAL A 239 1.51 -10.17 9.01
N ILE A 240 1.70 -11.46 9.31
CA ILE A 240 2.61 -12.34 8.57
C ILE A 240 1.83 -13.45 7.90
N LEU A 241 1.82 -13.47 6.57
CA LEU A 241 1.40 -14.61 5.77
C LEU A 241 2.55 -15.60 5.64
N THR A 242 2.37 -16.81 6.18
CA THR A 242 3.25 -17.94 5.93
C THR A 242 2.61 -18.84 4.88
N LEU A 243 3.28 -18.97 3.72
CA LEU A 243 2.94 -19.91 2.66
C LEU A 243 3.54 -21.27 3.00
N CYS A 244 2.77 -22.35 2.85
CA CYS A 244 3.17 -23.71 3.24
C CYS A 244 3.53 -23.79 4.74
N ALA A 245 2.63 -23.31 5.59
CA ALA A 245 2.80 -23.16 7.03
C ALA A 245 2.86 -24.49 7.82
#